data_AF-A0A6L3EUG0-F1
#
_entry.id   AF-A0A6L3EUG0-F1
#
_cell.length_a   1.000
_cell.length_b   1.000
_cell.length_c   1.000
_cell.angle_alpha   90.00
_cell.angle_beta   90.00
_cell.angle_gamma   90.00
#
_symmetry.space_group_name_H-M   'P 1'
#
loop_
_entity.id
_entity.type
_entity.pdbx_description
1 polymer ?
#
loop_
_entity_poly.entity_id
_entity_poly.type
_entity_poly.pdbx_seq_one_letter_code
_entity_poly.pdbx_strand_id
1 'polypeptide(L)' 'EVIGVYKLAEFGVPEAMWVIRVEDFPVVVTMDSHGNSIHKNIEAESQGKFAEIIGV' A
#
# COMPACT_ATOMS: atom_id res chain seq x y z
N GLU A 1 -13.35 4.57 -15.70
CA GLU A 1 -13.34 3.86 -17.01
C GLU A 1 -11.95 3.27 -17.28
N VAL A 2 -11.86 2.18 -18.05
CA VAL A 2 -10.57 1.60 -18.50
C VAL A 2 -10.21 2.22 -19.85
N ILE A 3 -9.08 2.93 -19.90
CA ILE A 3 -8.60 3.62 -21.11
C ILE A 3 -7.66 2.72 -21.91
N GLY A 4 -6.91 1.84 -21.22
CA GLY A 4 -5.95 0.95 -21.87
C GLY A 4 -5.32 -0.05 -20.92
N VAL A 5 -4.63 -1.02 -21.50
CA VAL A 5 -3.86 -2.05 -20.78
C VAL A 5 -2.53 -2.27 -21.47
N TYR A 6 -1.46 -2.40 -20.68
CA TYR A 6 -0.12 -2.74 -21.17
C TYR A 6 0.35 -4.05 -20.53
N LYS A 7 1.12 -4.84 -21.29
CA LYS A 7 1.76 -6.09 -20.84
C LYS A 7 0.82 -7.21 -20.41
N LEU A 8 -0.38 -7.26 -20.99
CA LEU A 8 -1.40 -8.26 -20.66
C LEU A 8 -0.96 -9.69 -20.99
N ALA A 9 -0.31 -9.90 -22.14
CA ALA A 9 0.12 -11.24 -22.55
C ALA A 9 1.26 -11.77 -21.66
N GLU A 10 2.14 -10.88 -21.21
CA GLU A 10 3.31 -11.24 -20.40
C GLU A 10 3.00 -11.39 -18.91
N PHE A 11 2.14 -10.54 -18.34
CA PHE A 11 1.88 -10.49 -16.89
C PHE A 11 0.51 -11.02 -16.48
N GLY A 12 -0.43 -11.22 -17.43
CA GLY A 12 -1.78 -11.64 -17.09
C GLY A 12 -2.65 -10.52 -16.49
N VAL A 13 -3.89 -10.85 -16.14
CA VAL A 13 -4.90 -9.85 -15.74
C VAL A 13 -4.55 -9.08 -14.46
N PRO A 14 -4.15 -9.73 -13.34
CA PRO A 14 -3.90 -9.02 -12.09
C PRO A 14 -2.65 -8.14 -12.09
N GLU A 15 -1.62 -8.54 -12.84
CA GLU A 15 -0.29 -7.90 -12.81
C GLU A 15 0.00 -7.00 -14.02
N ALA A 16 -0.88 -6.97 -15.03
CA ALA A 16 -0.80 -6.00 -16.12
C ALA A 16 -0.95 -4.56 -15.62
N MET A 17 -0.41 -3.60 -16.39
CA MET A 17 -0.55 -2.17 -16.08
C MET A 17 -1.84 -1.63 -16.69
N TRP A 18 -2.77 -1.23 -15.83
CA TRP A 18 -4.09 -0.72 -16.22
C TRP A 18 -4.11 0.81 -16.19
N VAL A 19 -4.52 1.43 -17.30
CA VAL A 19 -4.79 2.87 -17.35
C VAL A 19 -6.25 3.09 -17.03
N ILE A 20 -6.54 3.63 -15.85
CA ILE A 20 -7.90 3.81 -15.33
C ILE A 20 -8.14 5.30 -15.07
N ARG A 21 -9.23 5.85 -15.61
CA ARG A 21 -9.73 7.16 -15.18
C ARG A 21 -10.62 6.98 -13.96
N VAL A 22 -10.32 7.75 -12.93
CA VAL A 22 -11.07 7.83 -11.68
C VAL A 22 -11.53 9.26 -11.43
N GLU A 23 -12.61 9.41 -10.68
CA GLU A 23 -13.19 10.67 -10.21
C GLU A 23 -13.54 10.48 -8.74
N ASP A 24 -13.26 11.47 -7.90
CA ASP A 24 -13.49 11.44 -6.45
C ASP A 24 -13.07 10.13 -5.78
N PHE A 25 -11.83 9.70 -6.02
CA PHE A 25 -11.30 8.45 -5.48
C PHE A 25 -10.65 8.71 -4.10
N PRO A 26 -11.34 8.43 -2.97
CA PRO A 26 -10.82 8.75 -1.66
C PRO A 26 -9.66 7.81 -1.32
N VAL A 27 -8.59 8.40 -0.81
CA VAL A 27 -7.39 7.68 -0.37
C VAL A 27 -6.85 8.29 0.92
N VAL A 28 -6.02 7.54 1.63
CA VAL A 28 -5.35 7.97 2.85
C VAL A 28 -3.85 8.00 2.60
N VAL A 29 -3.19 9.09 3.03
CA VAL A 29 -1.72 9.19 3.00
C VAL A 29 -1.17 8.30 4.13
N THR A 30 -0.66 7.12 3.79
CA THR A 30 -0.02 6.21 4.76
C THR A 30 1.50 6.38 4.81
N MET A 31 2.09 6.92 3.75
CA MET A 31 3.50 7.26 3.64
C MET A 31 3.66 8.57 2.87
N ASP A 32 4.59 9.43 3.28
CA ASP A 32 4.86 10.70 2.61
C ASP A 32 6.31 10.80 2.09
N SER A 33 6.59 11.85 1.30
CA SER A 33 7.90 12.10 0.70
C SER A 33 8.96 12.61 1.68
N HIS A 34 8.61 12.80 2.96
CA HIS A 34 9.53 13.23 4.03
C HIS A 34 10.03 12.04 4.86
N GLY A 35 9.61 10.82 4.51
CA GLY A 35 10.00 9.60 5.20
C GLY A 35 9.08 9.20 6.35
N ASN A 36 7.92 9.85 6.52
CA ASN A 36 6.92 9.42 7.49
C ASN A 36 6.16 8.19 6.97
N SER A 37 5.87 7.23 7.86
CA SER A 37 5.12 6.01 7.53
C SER A 37 4.27 5.56 8.71
N ILE A 38 2.95 5.51 8.53
CA ILE A 38 2.00 4.98 9.52
C ILE A 38 2.29 3.50 9.79
N HIS A 39 2.67 2.74 8.75
CA HIS A 39 3.01 1.33 8.88
C HIS A 39 4.24 1.09 9.75
N LYS A 40 5.27 1.93 9.63
CA LYS A 40 6.47 1.85 10.48
C LYS A 40 6.17 2.15 11.94
N ASN A 41 5.29 3.13 12.19
CA ASN A 41 4.89 3.49 13.54
C ASN A 41 4.14 2.34 14.21
N ILE A 42 3.13 1.76 13.54
CA ILE A 42 2.36 0.66 14.12
C ILE A 42 3.20 -0.62 14.32
N GLU A 43 4.15 -0.89 13.42
CA GLU A 43 5.12 -1.97 13.60
C GLU A 43 5.93 -1.78 14.88
N ALA A 44 6.51 -0.60 15.11
CA ALA A 44 7.30 -0.33 16.33
C ALA A 44 6.45 -0.43 17.61
N GLU A 45 5.24 0.14 17.60
CA GLU A 45 4.32 0.08 18.74
C GLU A 45 3.88 -1.36 19.05
N SER A 46 3.54 -2.13 18.00
CA SER A 46 3.12 -3.53 18.15
C SER A 46 4.26 -4.43 18.62
N GLN A 47 5.49 -4.18 18.17
CA GLN A 47 6.68 -4.88 18.68
C GLN A 47 6.91 -4.60 20.17
N GLY A 48 6.77 -3.34 20.61
CA GLY A 48 6.88 -2.99 22.03
C GLY A 48 5.83 -3.70 22.89
N LYS A 49 4.57 -3.69 22.44
CA LYS A 49 3.49 -4.44 23.12
C LYS A 49 3.73 -5.94 23.13
N PHE A 50 4.23 -6.49 22.02
CA PHE A 50 4.55 -7.91 21.93
C PHE A 50 5.60 -8.29 22.98
N ALA A 51 6.69 -7.54 23.11
CA ALA A 51 7.74 -7.76 24.11
C ALA A 51 7.18 -7.78 25.55
N GLU A 52 6.31 -6.81 25.87
CA GLU A 52 5.63 -6.74 27.16
C GLU A 52 4.77 -8.00 27.44
N ILE A 53 4.05 -8.51 26.44
CA ILE A 53 3.20 -9.71 26.57
C ILE A 53 4.04 -10.97 26.80
N ILE A 54 5.20 -11.09 26.16
CA ILE A 54 6.06 -12.28 26.26
C ILE A 54 7.08 -12.20 27.41
N GLY A 55 7.14 -11.07 28.14
CA GLY A 55 8.00 -10.88 29.30
C GLY A 55 9.49 -10.75 28.95
N VAL A 56 9.81 -10.20 27.78
CA VAL A 56 11.19 -9.95 27.30
C VAL A 56 11.43 -8.45 27.15
#